data_AF-A0A5K8B1S2-F1
#
_entry.id   AF-A0A5K8B1S2-F1
#
_cell.length_a   1.000
_cell.length_b   1.000
_cell.length_c   1.000
_cell.angle_alpha   90.00
_cell.angle_beta   90.00
_cell.angle_gamma   90.00
#
_symmetry.space_group_name_H-M   'P 1'
#
loop_
_entity.id
_entity.type
_entity.pdbx_description
1 polymer ?
#
loop_
_entity_poly.entity_id
_entity_poly.type
_entity_poly.pdbx_seq_one_letter_code
_entity_poly.pdbx_strand_id
1 'polypeptide(L)'
;MDSDSRFIFRISGEVSEIFGVLLLMHIMSSSVIICFFGFLAIVYGSPADKVSYLLTVFSAVLMIFVLALAGQILYDASSRVAEAAYESLWFESDINVRRAMLFIIIRGQQPASLSALGFSDMTLRTFSKIMSSGWTYFNLLIHIFEDI
;
A
#
# COMPACT_ATOMS: atom_id res chain seq x y z
N MET A 1 -5.79 -33.19 -4.58
CA MET A 1 -5.36 -32.50 -5.82
C MET A 1 -6.35 -31.45 -6.34
N ASP A 2 -7.67 -31.71 -6.38
CA ASP A 2 -8.69 -30.66 -6.66
C ASP A 2 -9.15 -29.89 -5.39
N SER A 3 -8.81 -30.40 -4.20
CA SER A 3 -8.99 -29.75 -2.90
C SER A 3 -7.95 -28.65 -2.64
N ASP A 4 -6.71 -28.91 -3.03
CA ASP A 4 -5.55 -28.14 -2.58
C ASP A 4 -5.40 -26.83 -3.37
N SER A 5 -5.69 -26.88 -4.67
CA SER A 5 -5.74 -25.70 -5.55
C SER A 5 -6.86 -24.72 -5.18
N ARG A 6 -8.04 -25.23 -4.79
CA ARG A 6 -9.15 -24.41 -4.28
C ARG A 6 -8.86 -23.78 -2.91
N PHE A 7 -8.13 -24.50 -2.06
CA PHE A 7 -7.70 -23.99 -0.76
C PHE A 7 -6.73 -22.81 -0.90
N ILE A 8 -5.75 -22.92 -1.80
CA ILE A 8 -4.79 -21.83 -2.08
C ILE A 8 -5.52 -20.60 -2.65
N PHE A 9 -6.49 -20.79 -3.54
CA PHE A 9 -7.29 -19.68 -4.09
C PHE A 9 -8.10 -18.97 -3.01
N ARG A 10 -8.74 -19.73 -2.12
CA ARG A 10 -9.54 -19.16 -1.03
C ARG A 10 -8.69 -18.38 -0.04
N ILE A 11 -7.59 -18.96 0.43
CA ILE A 11 -6.67 -18.28 1.36
C ILE A 11 -6.14 -17.00 0.74
N SER A 12 -5.76 -17.03 -0.54
CA SER A 12 -5.19 -15.84 -1.15
C SER A 12 -6.21 -14.74 -1.41
N GLY A 13 -7.48 -15.09 -1.63
CA GLY A 13 -8.59 -14.13 -1.66
C GLY A 13 -8.84 -13.51 -0.29
N GLU A 14 -8.96 -14.33 0.75
CA GLU A 14 -9.16 -13.89 2.14
C GLU A 14 -8.01 -12.97 2.61
N VAL A 15 -6.76 -13.32 2.31
CA VAL A 15 -5.59 -12.49 2.64
C VAL A 15 -5.67 -11.14 1.92
N SER A 16 -6.02 -11.10 0.64
CA SER A 16 -6.13 -9.84 -0.11
C SER A 16 -7.23 -8.94 0.44
N GLU A 17 -8.37 -9.51 0.83
CA GLU A 17 -9.50 -8.78 1.41
C GLU A 17 -9.17 -8.24 2.80
N ILE A 18 -8.59 -9.07 3.67
CA ILE A 18 -8.16 -8.67 5.02
C ILE A 18 -7.12 -7.55 4.92
N PHE A 19 -6.12 -7.67 4.06
CA PHE A 19 -5.12 -6.62 3.86
C PHE A 19 -5.75 -5.33 3.31
N GLY A 20 -6.68 -5.41 2.36
CA GLY A 20 -7.39 -4.25 1.83
C GLY A 20 -8.19 -3.51 2.91
N VAL A 21 -8.90 -4.25 3.77
CA VAL A 21 -9.67 -3.69 4.90
C VAL A 21 -8.74 -3.06 5.94
N LEU A 22 -7.64 -3.75 6.31
CA LEU A 22 -6.65 -3.23 7.25
C LEU A 22 -6.02 -1.92 6.75
N LEU A 23 -5.71 -1.84 5.46
CA LEU A 23 -5.19 -0.62 4.86
C LEU A 23 -6.18 0.53 4.92
N LEU A 24 -7.44 0.27 4.58
CA LEU A 24 -8.47 1.30 4.58
C LEU A 24 -8.66 1.86 6.00
N MET A 25 -8.74 0.97 7.00
CA MET A 25 -8.76 1.37 8.41
C MET A 25 -7.53 2.19 8.81
N HIS A 26 -6.35 1.80 8.34
CA HIS A 26 -5.11 2.51 8.64
C HIS A 26 -5.07 3.91 8.00
N ILE A 27 -5.47 4.05 6.74
CA ILE A 27 -5.56 5.35 6.05
C ILE A 27 -6.54 6.28 6.77
N MET A 28 -7.72 5.78 7.13
CA MET A 28 -8.74 6.55 7.84
C MET A 28 -8.23 7.00 9.22
N SER A 29 -7.60 6.09 9.96
CA SER A 29 -7.02 6.39 11.29
C SER A 29 -5.90 7.43 11.18
N SER A 30 -4.98 7.25 10.24
CA SER A 30 -3.88 8.19 10.01
C SER A 30 -4.37 9.55 9.53
N SER A 31 -5.44 9.62 8.73
CA SER A 31 -6.07 10.89 8.35
C SER A 31 -6.59 11.66 9.57
N VAL A 32 -7.28 10.98 10.50
CA VAL A 32 -7.78 11.59 11.73
C VAL A 32 -6.62 12.10 12.60
N ILE A 33 -5.56 11.29 12.75
CA ILE A 33 -4.36 11.67 13.50
C ILE A 33 -3.71 12.92 12.88
N ILE A 34 -3.50 12.94 11.57
CA ILE A 34 -2.86 14.06 10.87
C ILE A 34 -3.69 15.33 11.03
N CYS A 35 -5.01 15.27 10.84
CA CYS A 35 -5.88 16.43 11.00
C CYS A 35 -5.87 16.98 12.44
N PHE A 36 -6.05 16.08 13.42
CA PHE A 36 -6.15 16.50 14.82
C PHE A 36 -4.81 17.02 15.37
N PHE A 37 -3.73 16.25 15.23
CA PHE A 37 -2.41 16.65 15.74
C PHE A 37 -1.76 17.75 14.89
N GLY A 38 -2.04 17.81 13.59
CA GLY A 38 -1.60 18.92 12.74
C GLY A 38 -2.22 20.24 13.16
N PHE A 39 -3.51 20.25 13.50
CA PHE A 39 -4.18 21.44 14.03
C PHE A 39 -3.62 21.85 15.40
N LEU A 40 -3.44 20.88 16.31
CA LEU A 40 -2.85 21.14 17.63
C LEU A 40 -1.44 21.74 17.53
N ALA A 41 -0.60 21.24 16.61
CA ALA A 41 0.74 21.76 16.39
C ALA A 41 0.77 23.26 16.03
N ILE A 42 -0.27 23.76 15.35
CA ILE A 42 -0.38 25.17 14.97
C ILE A 42 -0.91 26.00 16.15
N VAL A 43 -2.02 25.57 16.76
CA VAL A 43 -2.85 26.43 17.62
C VAL A 43 -2.53 26.30 19.11
N TYR A 44 -2.15 25.13 19.60
CA TYR A 44 -2.15 24.82 21.03
C TYR A 44 -0.82 24.21 21.52
N GLY A 45 -0.47 24.46 22.78
CA GLY A 45 0.65 23.81 23.47
C GLY A 45 1.92 24.64 23.55
N SER A 46 2.79 24.24 24.48
CA SER A 46 4.14 24.78 24.63
C SER A 46 5.03 24.39 23.44
N PRO A 47 6.21 25.03 23.25
CA PRO A 47 7.14 24.63 22.20
C PRO A 47 7.48 23.13 22.23
N ALA A 48 7.56 22.52 23.42
CA ALA A 48 7.81 21.09 23.58
C ALA A 48 6.63 20.22 23.11
N ASP A 49 5.39 20.64 23.41
CA ASP A 49 4.18 19.91 22.97
C ASP A 49 4.04 19.96 21.45
N LYS A 50 4.33 21.12 20.84
CA LYS A 50 4.31 21.28 19.38
C LYS A 50 5.29 20.34 18.69
N VAL A 51 6.49 20.16 19.23
CA VAL A 51 7.46 19.17 18.73
C VAL A 51 6.88 17.76 18.82
N SER A 52 6.25 17.41 19.94
CA SER A 52 5.61 16.09 20.10
C SER A 52 4.48 15.86 19.08
N TYR A 53 3.64 16.87 18.82
CA TYR A 53 2.57 16.78 17.83
C TYR A 53 3.11 16.62 16.40
N LEU A 54 4.14 17.39 16.03
CA LEU A 54 4.81 17.26 14.73
C LEU A 54 5.44 15.87 14.56
N LEU A 55 6.08 15.33 15.60
CA LEU A 55 6.64 13.97 15.58
C LEU A 55 5.54 12.91 15.41
N THR A 56 4.37 13.12 16.01
CA THR A 56 3.21 12.22 15.86
C THR A 56 2.69 12.22 14.42
N VAL A 57 2.53 13.40 13.82
CA VAL A 57 2.14 13.54 12.40
C VAL A 57 3.18 12.90 11.49
N PHE A 58 4.47 13.15 11.73
CA PHE A 58 5.56 12.54 10.97
C PHE A 58 5.55 11.01 11.07
N SER A 59 5.32 10.47 12.26
CA SER A 59 5.20 9.01 12.48
C SER A 59 4.04 8.41 11.69
N ALA A 60 2.88 9.06 11.66
CA ALA A 60 1.73 8.59 10.88
C ALA A 60 2.05 8.56 9.37
N VAL A 61 2.70 9.59 8.84
CA VAL A 61 3.14 9.63 7.44
C VAL A 61 4.17 8.53 7.15
N LEU A 62 5.12 8.31 8.06
CA LEU A 62 6.14 7.27 7.91
C LEU A 62 5.54 5.87 7.91
N MET A 63 4.51 5.62 8.72
CA MET A 63 3.78 4.33 8.70
C MET A 63 3.09 4.08 7.36
N ILE A 64 2.44 5.10 6.79
CA ILE A 64 1.84 5.02 5.45
C ILE A 64 2.92 4.71 4.40
N PHE A 65 4.09 5.35 4.49
CA PHE A 65 5.21 5.09 3.59
C PHE A 65 5.70 3.64 3.69
N VAL A 66 5.90 3.13 4.90
CA VAL A 66 6.33 1.73 5.13
C VAL A 66 5.32 0.74 4.55
N LEU A 67 4.02 0.99 4.74
CA LEU A 67 2.98 0.14 4.15
C LEU A 67 2.97 0.20 2.61
N ALA A 68 3.16 1.38 2.02
CA ALA A 68 3.26 1.54 0.57
C ALA A 68 4.51 0.84 0.00
N LEU A 69 5.64 0.88 0.72
CA LEU A 69 6.86 0.15 0.39
C LEU A 69 6.65 -1.36 0.48
N ALA A 70 6.03 -1.85 1.55
CA ALA A 70 5.70 -3.27 1.70
C ALA A 70 4.78 -3.76 0.56
N GLY A 71 3.77 -2.97 0.19
CA GLY A 71 2.90 -3.24 -0.95
C GLY A 71 3.66 -3.33 -2.27
N GLN A 72 4.66 -2.48 -2.49
CA GLN A 72 5.51 -2.52 -3.68
C GLN A 72 6.46 -3.73 -3.70
N ILE A 73 7.10 -4.05 -2.59
CA ILE A 73 7.96 -5.24 -2.50
C ILE A 73 7.13 -6.50 -2.79
N LEU A 74 5.91 -6.57 -2.26
CA LEU A 74 5.00 -7.68 -2.52
C LEU A 74 4.60 -7.75 -4.01
N TYR A 75 4.30 -6.60 -4.62
CA TYR A 75 4.02 -6.48 -6.05
C TYR A 75 5.20 -6.98 -6.91
N ASP A 76 6.40 -6.48 -6.64
CA ASP A 76 7.62 -6.83 -7.39
C ASP A 76 8.00 -8.30 -7.21
N ALA A 77 7.91 -8.83 -5.99
CA ALA A 77 8.18 -10.24 -5.70
C ALA A 77 7.18 -11.15 -6.42
N SER A 78 5.88 -10.80 -6.42
CA SER A 78 4.84 -11.52 -7.15
C SER A 78 5.13 -11.56 -8.66
N SER A 79 5.50 -10.41 -9.23
CA SER A 79 5.84 -10.30 -10.66
C SER A 79 7.06 -11.15 -11.03
N ARG A 80 8.11 -11.11 -10.21
CA ARG A 80 9.35 -11.88 -10.45
C ARG A 80 9.13 -13.40 -10.35
N VAL A 81 8.29 -13.85 -9.43
CA VAL A 81 7.92 -15.28 -9.35
C VAL A 81 7.10 -15.69 -10.58
N ALA A 82 6.22 -14.83 -11.08
CA ALA A 82 5.46 -15.07 -12.31
C ALA A 82 6.39 -15.24 -13.52
N GLU A 83 7.38 -14.36 -13.64
CA GLU A 83 8.37 -14.34 -14.72
C GLU A 83 9.28 -15.56 -14.67
N ALA A 84 9.86 -15.88 -13.51
CA ALA A 84 10.69 -17.07 -13.34
C ALA A 84 9.92 -18.38 -13.59
N ALA A 85 8.64 -18.44 -13.19
CA ALA A 85 7.78 -19.57 -13.50
C ALA A 85 7.49 -19.68 -15.01
N TYR A 86 7.30 -18.55 -15.69
CA TYR A 86 7.09 -18.51 -17.14
C TYR A 86 8.32 -18.95 -17.94
N GLU A 87 9.52 -18.54 -17.50
CA GLU A 87 10.80 -18.90 -18.14
C GLU A 87 11.23 -20.34 -17.87
N SER A 88 10.67 -21.00 -16.87
CA SER A 88 10.94 -22.42 -16.65
C SER A 88 10.38 -23.27 -17.81
N LEU A 89 10.97 -24.44 -18.08
CA LEU A 89 10.46 -25.41 -19.08
C LEU A 89 9.17 -26.11 -18.59
N TRP A 90 8.23 -25.34 -18.05
CA TRP A 90 6.98 -25.80 -17.44
C TRP A 90 6.09 -26.57 -18.41
N PHE A 91 6.21 -26.27 -19.70
CA PHE A 91 5.50 -26.94 -20.80
C PHE A 91 6.00 -28.36 -21.07
N GLU A 92 7.25 -28.69 -20.70
CA GLU A 92 7.81 -30.05 -20.77
C GLU A 92 7.57 -30.86 -19.49
N SER A 93 7.03 -30.23 -18.46
CA SER A 93 6.76 -30.86 -17.17
C SER A 93 5.44 -31.64 -17.17
N ASP A 94 5.32 -32.56 -16.20
CA ASP A 94 4.13 -33.40 -16.02
C ASP A 94 2.84 -32.57 -15.89
N ILE A 95 1.68 -33.13 -16.26
CA ILE A 95 0.42 -32.37 -16.40
C ILE A 95 0.02 -31.63 -15.12
N ASN A 96 0.41 -32.18 -13.97
CA ASN A 96 0.15 -31.63 -12.64
C ASN A 96 1.06 -30.44 -12.32
N VAL A 97 2.34 -30.54 -12.71
CA VAL A 97 3.33 -29.47 -12.57
C VAL A 97 3.02 -28.34 -13.54
N ARG A 98 2.63 -28.66 -14.77
CA ARG A 98 2.23 -27.69 -15.78
C ARG A 98 1.02 -26.87 -15.33
N ARG A 99 0.00 -27.51 -14.75
CA ARG A 99 -1.15 -26.83 -14.13
C ARG A 99 -0.73 -25.94 -12.96
N ALA A 100 0.09 -26.46 -12.04
CA ALA A 100 0.57 -25.69 -10.89
C ALA A 100 1.36 -24.45 -11.31
N MET A 101 2.22 -24.56 -12.32
CA MET A 101 2.98 -23.42 -12.85
C MET A 101 2.11 -22.41 -13.59
N LEU A 102 1.15 -22.84 -14.41
CA LEU A 102 0.15 -21.95 -15.00
C LEU A 102 -0.63 -21.18 -13.93
N PHE A 103 -1.00 -21.84 -12.83
CA PHE A 103 -1.60 -21.16 -11.68
C PHE A 103 -0.66 -20.15 -11.05
N ILE A 104 0.61 -20.48 -10.81
CA ILE A 104 1.59 -19.55 -10.25
C ILE A 104 1.81 -18.34 -11.18
N ILE A 105 1.87 -18.55 -12.50
CA ILE A 105 2.02 -17.48 -13.50
C ILE A 105 0.79 -16.57 -13.51
N ILE A 106 -0.42 -17.13 -13.61
CA ILE A 106 -1.68 -16.36 -13.61
C ILE A 106 -1.85 -15.59 -12.29
N ARG A 107 -1.49 -16.20 -11.15
CA ARG A 107 -1.55 -15.56 -9.84
C ARG A 107 -0.47 -14.50 -9.65
N GLY A 108 0.73 -14.73 -10.14
CA GLY A 108 1.83 -13.77 -10.08
C GLY A 108 1.61 -12.55 -10.99
N GLN A 109 0.86 -12.73 -12.09
CA GLN A 109 0.39 -11.68 -13.00
C GLN A 109 -0.81 -10.86 -12.48
N GLN A 110 -1.50 -11.35 -11.44
CA GLN A 110 -2.36 -10.52 -10.59
C GLN A 110 -1.61 -10.22 -9.30
N PRO A 111 -0.62 -9.31 -9.35
CA PRO A 111 0.05 -8.91 -8.13
C PRO A 111 -1.02 -8.43 -7.16
N ALA A 112 -0.87 -8.77 -5.89
CA ALA A 112 -1.65 -8.20 -4.81
C ALA A 112 -1.38 -6.68 -4.81
N SER A 113 -1.99 -5.96 -5.74
CA SER A 113 -2.20 -4.55 -5.54
C SER A 113 -3.04 -4.51 -4.29
N LEU A 114 -2.44 -4.00 -3.23
CA LEU A 114 -3.13 -3.72 -1.99
C LEU A 114 -4.09 -2.57 -2.32
N SER A 115 -5.15 -2.90 -3.05
CA SER A 115 -6.19 -2.00 -3.48
C SER A 115 -7.12 -1.93 -2.28
N ALA A 116 -7.19 -0.76 -1.65
CA ALA A 116 -8.13 -0.52 -0.57
C ALA A 116 -9.55 -0.57 -1.16
N LEU A 117 -10.15 -1.76 -1.24
CA LEU A 117 -11.49 -1.98 -1.79
C LEU A 117 -11.74 -1.39 -3.20
N GLY A 118 -10.69 -1.24 -4.02
CA GLY A 118 -10.80 -0.65 -5.36
C GLY A 118 -10.73 0.89 -5.44
N PHE A 119 -10.40 1.58 -4.34
CA PHE A 119 -10.24 3.05 -4.35
C PHE A 119 -8.91 3.52 -4.96
N SER A 120 -7.81 2.81 -4.71
CA SER A 120 -6.50 3.06 -5.32
C SER A 120 -5.52 1.95 -4.95
N ASP A 121 -4.66 1.57 -5.89
CA ASP A 121 -3.53 0.68 -5.60
C ASP A 121 -2.53 1.41 -4.70
N MET A 122 -2.30 0.85 -3.51
CA MET A 122 -1.38 1.44 -2.54
C MET A 122 0.07 1.11 -2.93
N THR A 123 0.61 1.92 -3.84
CA THR A 123 1.98 1.81 -4.34
C THR A 123 2.80 3.03 -3.91
N LEU A 124 4.14 2.90 -3.93
CA LEU A 124 5.04 4.05 -3.76
C LEU A 124 4.75 5.19 -4.74
N ARG A 125 4.28 4.87 -5.96
CA ARG A 125 3.85 5.90 -6.92
C ARG A 125 2.63 6.68 -6.42
N THR A 126 1.65 5.98 -5.86
CA THR A 126 0.45 6.61 -5.28
C THR A 126 0.81 7.46 -4.08
N PHE A 127 1.66 6.96 -3.17
CA PHE A 127 2.17 7.73 -2.03
C PHE A 127 2.89 9.00 -2.50
N SER A 128 3.81 8.88 -3.46
CA SER A 128 4.55 10.02 -4.00
C SER A 128 3.61 11.03 -4.65
N LYS A 129 2.59 10.60 -5.40
CA LYS A 129 1.58 11.51 -5.97
C LYS A 129 0.83 12.26 -4.88
N ILE A 130 0.37 11.58 -3.83
CA ILE A 130 -0.34 12.20 -2.70
C ILE A 130 0.55 13.24 -2.02
N MET A 131 1.81 12.89 -1.75
CA MET A 131 2.78 13.81 -1.13
C MET A 131 3.06 15.03 -2.01
N SER A 132 3.26 14.84 -3.33
CA SER A 132 3.48 15.93 -4.26
C SER A 132 2.27 16.87 -4.34
N SER A 133 1.06 16.33 -4.44
CA SER A 133 -0.16 17.13 -4.41
C SER A 133 -0.32 17.89 -3.10
N GLY A 134 -0.03 17.25 -1.96
CA GLY A 134 -0.03 17.90 -0.65
C GLY A 134 0.96 19.07 -0.57
N TRP A 135 2.18 18.89 -1.08
CA TRP A 135 3.18 19.94 -1.16
C TRP A 135 2.74 21.11 -2.05
N THR A 136 2.10 20.83 -3.19
CA THR A 136 1.53 21.87 -4.07
C THR A 136 0.44 22.66 -3.35
N TYR A 137 -0.49 22.00 -2.66
CA TYR A 137 -1.54 22.68 -1.88
C TYR A 137 -0.95 23.52 -0.74
N PHE A 138 0.08 23.02 -0.06
CA PHE A 138 0.77 23.74 1.00
C PHE A 138 1.46 25.01 0.49
N ASN A 139 2.21 24.92 -0.62
CA ASN A 139 2.84 26.10 -1.23
C ASN A 139 1.81 27.11 -1.71
N LEU A 140 0.69 26.64 -2.30
CA LEU A 140 -0.40 27.51 -2.71
C LEU A 140 -0.97 28.28 -1.51
N LEU A 141 -1.19 27.60 -0.39
CA LEU A 141 -1.68 28.23 0.84
C LEU A 141 -0.70 29.29 1.35
N ILE A 142 0.60 28.99 1.40
CA ILE A 142 1.63 29.95 1.81
C ILE A 142 1.60 31.19 0.92
N HIS A 143 1.61 31.02 -0.40
CA HIS A 143 1.58 32.15 -1.34
C HIS A 143 0.34 33.03 -1.14
N ILE A 144 -0.84 32.43 -0.95
CA ILE A 144 -2.08 33.18 -0.68
C ILE A 144 -1.98 33.98 0.62
N PHE A 145 -1.34 33.46 1.67
CA PHE A 145 -1.14 34.17 2.93
C PHE A 145 -0.04 35.24 2.86
N GLU A 146 0.95 35.08 1.99
CA GLU A 146 2.04 36.04 1.79
C GLU A 146 1.60 37.24 0.93
N ASP A 147 0.60 37.04 0.08
CA ASP A 147 -0.01 38.07 -0.78
C ASP A 147 -1.09 38.94 -0.06
N ILE A 148 -1.40 38.68 1.22
CA ILE A 148 -2.37 39.44 2.07
C ILE A 148 -1.63 40.35 3.04
#